data_AF-A0A8C9VNB9-F1
#
_entry.id   AF-A0A8C9VNB9-F1
#
_cell.length_a   1.000
_cell.length_b   1.000
_cell.length_c   1.000
_cell.angle_alpha   90.00
_cell.angle_beta   90.00
_cell.angle_gamma   90.00
#
_symmetry.space_group_name_H-M   'P 1'
#
loop_
_entity.id
_entity.type
_entity.pdbx_description
1 polymer ?
#
loop_
_entity_poly.entity_id
_entity_poly.type
_entity_poly.pdbx_seq_one_letter_code
_entity_poly.pdbx_strand_id
1 'polypeptide(L)'
;ITHHVVRFLRLPSVCRFQDNKQQGGSDTKCPLAVKVLDAVRGAPATAVQLKVSRKTEDGSWTEVAAGVTDTAGEVHNLIEEKDFTSGVYKATFDTQAYWTAAGRTSFHEAAEVTFKAHEQGHQHYTLALLLSPFSYTTTAVVNGAHE
;
A
#
# COMPACT_ATOMS: atom_id res chain seq x y z
N ILE A 1 37.51 2.34 53.27
CA ILE A 1 36.46 1.57 53.97
C ILE A 1 35.19 1.69 53.15
N THR A 2 34.46 0.59 53.10
CA THR A 2 33.60 0.14 51.99
C THR A 2 32.12 0.46 52.23
N HIS A 3 31.35 0.51 51.13
CA HIS A 3 29.88 0.40 50.98
C HIS A 3 28.94 1.46 51.58
N HIS A 4 28.14 2.09 50.71
CA HIS A 4 26.68 1.89 50.72
C HIS A 4 26.07 2.20 49.35
N VAL A 5 25.38 1.21 48.79
CA VAL A 5 24.56 1.28 47.59
C VAL A 5 23.13 1.62 48.01
N VAL A 6 22.49 2.60 47.39
CA VAL A 6 21.03 2.61 47.20
C VAL A 6 20.72 3.06 45.78
N ARG A 7 20.01 2.17 45.09
CA ARG A 7 19.57 2.22 43.70
C ARG A 7 18.20 2.93 43.68
N PHE A 8 18.03 3.96 42.85
CA PHE A 8 16.69 4.39 42.43
C PHE A 8 16.62 4.39 40.90
N LEU A 9 15.73 3.54 40.41
CA LEU A 9 15.29 3.43 39.02
C LEU A 9 14.36 4.62 38.69
N ARG A 10 14.54 5.26 37.54
CA ARG A 10 13.43 5.69 36.66
C ARG A 10 13.95 6.07 35.27
N LEU A 11 13.30 5.48 34.27
CA LEU A 11 13.53 5.54 32.84
C LEU A 11 13.28 6.94 32.23
N PRO A 12 13.79 7.21 31.02
CA PRO A 12 13.63 8.49 30.34
C PRO A 12 12.22 8.59 29.73
N SER A 13 11.57 9.72 29.97
CA SER A 13 10.41 10.19 29.21
C SER A 13 10.59 11.70 29.24
N VAL A 14 10.80 12.37 28.12
CA VAL A 14 9.79 12.61 27.09
C VAL A 14 10.50 12.80 25.74
N CYS A 15 10.31 11.87 24.79
CA CYS A 15 10.38 12.25 23.37
C CYS A 15 9.11 13.06 23.09
N ARG A 16 9.29 14.35 22.75
CA ARG A 16 8.20 15.15 22.20
C ARG A 16 7.77 14.47 20.89
N PHE A 17 6.61 13.84 20.91
CA PHE A 17 5.88 13.49 19.70
C PHE A 17 5.53 14.81 19.00
N GLN A 18 6.22 15.09 17.89
CA GLN A 18 5.70 16.04 16.92
C GLN A 18 4.57 15.31 16.19
N ASP A 19 3.35 15.76 16.45
CA ASP A 19 2.19 15.50 15.59
C ASP A 19 2.51 16.01 14.18
N ASN A 20 3.10 15.17 13.34
CA ASN A 20 3.16 15.44 11.90
C ASN A 20 1.94 14.78 11.25
N LYS A 21 0.78 15.42 11.41
CA LYS A 21 -0.36 15.23 10.52
C LYS A 21 0.04 15.70 9.13
N GLN A 22 0.62 14.80 8.34
CA GLN A 22 0.58 14.90 6.88
C GLN A 22 -0.74 14.25 6.45
N GLN A 23 -1.86 14.94 6.68
CA GLN A 23 -3.13 14.63 6.03
C GLN A 23 -3.16 15.38 4.69
N GLY A 24 -3.20 14.63 3.58
CA GLY A 24 -3.74 15.07 2.28
C GLY A 24 -2.93 16.10 1.49
N GLY A 25 -1.65 15.83 1.20
CA GLY A 25 -0.80 16.72 0.39
C GLY A 25 -0.56 16.21 -1.04
N SER A 26 -1.44 16.61 -1.99
CA SER A 26 -1.25 16.57 -3.46
C SER A 26 -0.72 15.25 -4.05
N ASP A 27 -1.64 14.33 -4.32
CA ASP A 27 -1.52 13.12 -5.16
C ASP A 27 -1.19 13.40 -6.65
N THR A 28 -0.72 14.60 -6.98
CA THR A 28 -0.54 15.07 -8.37
C THR A 28 0.82 14.66 -8.95
N LYS A 29 1.59 13.82 -8.25
CA LYS A 29 2.89 13.30 -8.72
C LYS A 29 2.97 11.78 -8.79
N CYS A 30 1.97 11.09 -8.23
CA CYS A 30 1.96 9.62 -8.18
C CYS A 30 0.98 9.11 -9.24
N PRO A 31 1.43 8.64 -10.42
CA PRO A 31 0.52 8.13 -11.45
C PRO A 31 -0.28 6.92 -10.98
N LEU A 32 0.29 6.12 -10.07
CA LEU A 32 -0.35 4.97 -9.45
C LEU A 32 -0.08 4.97 -7.94
N ALA A 33 -1.15 5.06 -7.17
CA ALA A 33 -1.16 4.90 -5.73
C ALA A 33 -2.07 3.72 -5.34
N VAL A 34 -1.85 3.19 -4.14
CA VAL A 34 -2.71 2.15 -3.55
C VAL A 34 -3.12 2.53 -2.14
N LYS A 35 -4.31 2.10 -1.73
CA LYS A 35 -4.82 2.22 -0.37
C LYS A 35 -5.47 0.93 0.07
N VAL A 36 -5.03 0.36 1.17
CA VAL A 36 -5.51 -0.95 1.65
C VAL A 36 -6.02 -0.82 3.09
N LEU A 37 -7.25 -1.28 3.30
CA LEU A 37 -7.94 -1.26 4.59
C LEU A 37 -8.26 -2.68 5.04
N ASP A 38 -8.21 -2.90 6.35
CA ASP A 38 -8.60 -4.13 7.03
C ASP A 38 -9.98 -3.94 7.66
N ALA A 39 -10.99 -4.62 7.11
CA ALA A 39 -12.38 -4.53 7.59
C ALA A 39 -12.60 -5.24 8.94
N VAL A 40 -11.73 -6.18 9.32
CA VAL A 40 -11.83 -6.90 10.60
C VAL A 40 -11.33 -6.04 11.75
N ARG A 41 -10.24 -5.29 11.54
CA ARG A 41 -9.65 -4.40 12.53
C ARG A 41 -10.21 -2.98 12.48
N GLY A 42 -10.88 -2.61 11.39
CA GLY A 42 -11.36 -1.23 11.17
C GLY A 42 -10.21 -0.24 11.04
N ALA A 43 -9.09 -0.66 10.42
CA ALA A 43 -7.84 0.10 10.37
C ALA A 43 -7.13 -0.09 9.02
N PRO A 44 -6.13 0.74 8.68
CA PRO A 44 -5.28 0.47 7.54
C PRO A 44 -4.58 -0.89 7.60
N ALA A 45 -4.46 -1.54 6.45
CA ALA A 45 -3.70 -2.78 6.31
C ALA A 45 -2.23 -2.43 6.05
N THR A 46 -1.45 -2.33 7.11
CA THR A 46 -0.01 -2.07 7.08
C THR A 46 0.78 -3.31 6.68
N ALA A 47 1.92 -3.11 6.02
CA ALA A 47 2.87 -4.15 5.62
C ALA A 47 2.32 -5.20 4.64
N VAL A 48 1.32 -4.80 3.82
CA VAL A 48 0.85 -5.60 2.69
C VAL A 48 1.84 -5.44 1.54
N GLN A 49 2.48 -6.53 1.15
CA GLN A 49 3.35 -6.55 -0.02
C GLN A 49 2.51 -6.55 -1.30
N LEU A 50 2.96 -5.83 -2.32
CA LEU A 50 2.37 -5.88 -3.64
C LEU A 50 3.42 -5.79 -4.75
N LYS A 51 3.01 -6.26 -5.93
CA LYS A 51 3.75 -6.17 -7.17
C LYS A 51 2.85 -5.60 -8.26
N VAL A 52 3.42 -4.81 -9.15
CA VAL A 52 2.76 -4.32 -10.36
C VAL A 52 3.48 -4.89 -11.56
N SER A 53 2.72 -5.54 -12.44
CA SER A 53 3.22 -6.10 -13.68
C SER A 53 2.51 -5.47 -14.88
N ARG A 54 3.22 -5.28 -15.98
CA ARG A 54 2.67 -4.84 -17.26
C ARG A 54 2.53 -6.03 -18.19
N LYS A 55 1.43 -6.07 -18.95
CA LYS A 55 1.20 -7.08 -19.98
C LYS A 55 2.00 -6.72 -21.23
N THR A 56 2.79 -7.66 -21.73
CA THR A 56 3.56 -7.54 -22.96
C THR A 56 2.73 -7.92 -24.19
N GLU A 57 3.25 -7.66 -25.40
CA GLU A 57 2.56 -7.95 -26.67
C GLU A 57 2.28 -9.44 -26.88
N ASP A 58 3.18 -10.31 -26.39
CA ASP A 58 3.02 -11.77 -26.41
C ASP A 58 2.03 -12.29 -25.35
N GLY A 59 1.45 -11.39 -24.54
CA GLY A 59 0.48 -11.68 -23.51
C GLY A 59 1.06 -12.13 -22.17
N SER A 60 2.40 -12.20 -22.04
CA SER A 60 3.06 -12.47 -20.76
C SER A 60 3.03 -11.25 -19.82
N TRP A 61 3.46 -11.44 -18.57
CA TRP A 61 3.47 -10.40 -17.55
C TRP A 61 4.91 -10.13 -17.12
N THR A 62 5.33 -8.86 -17.20
CA THR A 62 6.64 -8.40 -16.73
C THR A 62 6.46 -7.52 -15.49
N GLU A 63 7.12 -7.85 -14.38
CA GLU A 63 7.12 -7.00 -13.17
C GLU A 63 7.79 -5.65 -13.49
N VAL A 64 7.10 -4.56 -13.18
CA VAL A 64 7.58 -3.18 -13.41
C VAL A 64 7.77 -2.40 -12.12
N ALA A 65 7.12 -2.82 -11.03
CA ALA A 65 7.26 -2.22 -9.71
C ALA A 65 6.86 -3.19 -8.60
N ALA A 66 7.32 -2.89 -7.39
CA ALA A 66 6.90 -3.57 -6.16
C ALA A 66 6.85 -2.56 -5.01
N GLY A 67 6.06 -2.87 -3.97
CA GLY A 67 5.90 -2.00 -2.82
C GLY A 67 5.36 -2.71 -1.60
N VAL A 68 5.37 -2.00 -0.46
CA VAL A 68 4.83 -2.47 0.81
C VAL A 68 4.04 -1.33 1.44
N THR A 69 2.79 -1.59 1.84
CA THR A 69 1.94 -0.54 2.43
C THR A 69 2.50 -0.03 3.76
N ASP A 70 2.45 1.28 3.94
CA ASP A 70 2.92 1.96 5.14
C ASP A 70 1.89 1.89 6.30
N THR A 71 2.13 2.68 7.35
CA THR A 71 1.23 2.74 8.52
C THR A 71 -0.15 3.34 8.21
N ALA A 72 -0.28 4.09 7.11
CA ALA A 72 -1.56 4.59 6.61
C ALA A 72 -2.23 3.59 5.64
N GLY A 73 -1.60 2.44 5.37
CA GLY A 73 -2.09 1.43 4.43
C GLY A 73 -1.89 1.85 2.98
N GLU A 74 -0.96 2.76 2.70
CA GLU A 74 -0.77 3.37 1.40
C GLU A 74 0.59 3.00 0.80
N VAL A 75 0.67 3.01 -0.53
CA VAL A 75 1.95 3.12 -1.24
C VAL A 75 1.80 4.22 -2.28
N HIS A 76 2.72 5.17 -2.20
CA HIS A 76 2.86 6.29 -3.12
C HIS A 76 4.06 6.06 -4.02
N ASN A 77 4.07 6.65 -5.21
CA ASN A 77 5.17 6.55 -6.18
C ASN A 77 5.59 5.09 -6.50
N LEU A 78 4.62 4.18 -6.68
CA LEU A 78 4.90 2.78 -7.06
C LEU A 78 5.68 2.69 -8.38
N ILE A 79 5.34 3.56 -9.32
CA ILE A 79 5.95 3.65 -10.64
C ILE A 79 6.11 5.12 -11.00
N GLU A 80 7.19 5.45 -11.69
CA GLU A 80 7.42 6.80 -12.19
C GLU A 80 6.56 7.08 -13.42
N GLU A 81 6.14 8.33 -13.60
CA GLU A 81 5.29 8.78 -14.73
C GLU A 81 5.83 8.32 -16.09
N LYS A 82 7.16 8.39 -16.28
CA LYS A 82 7.82 8.00 -17.53
C LYS A 82 7.72 6.51 -17.85
N ASP A 83 7.58 5.67 -16.83
CA ASP A 83 7.53 4.22 -16.97
C ASP A 83 6.09 3.70 -16.97
N PHE A 84 5.13 4.50 -16.50
CA PHE A 84 3.70 4.19 -16.49
C PHE A 84 3.01 4.66 -17.77
N THR A 85 3.27 3.94 -18.85
CA THR A 85 2.73 4.22 -20.18
C THR A 85 1.38 3.52 -20.41
N SER A 86 0.66 3.90 -21.47
CA SER A 86 -0.58 3.22 -21.86
C SER A 86 -0.38 1.70 -22.02
N GLY A 87 -1.31 0.91 -21.50
CA GLY A 87 -1.21 -0.54 -21.51
C GLY A 87 -2.07 -1.23 -20.46
N VAL A 88 -1.95 -2.55 -20.37
CA VAL A 88 -2.64 -3.35 -19.35
C VAL A 88 -1.68 -3.63 -18.20
N TYR A 89 -2.12 -3.32 -16.98
CA TYR A 89 -1.38 -3.54 -15.76
C TYR A 89 -2.13 -4.50 -14.85
N LYS A 90 -1.37 -5.20 -14.00
CA LYS A 90 -1.88 -6.05 -12.94
C LYS A 90 -1.17 -5.71 -11.64
N ALA A 91 -1.93 -5.30 -10.63
CA ALA A 91 -1.46 -5.18 -9.26
C ALA A 91 -1.84 -6.46 -8.50
N THR A 92 -0.86 -7.17 -7.95
CA THR A 92 -1.04 -8.39 -7.14
C THR A 92 -0.63 -8.09 -5.71
N PHE A 93 -1.57 -8.21 -4.78
CA PHE A 93 -1.38 -7.97 -3.35
C PHE A 93 -1.30 -9.30 -2.60
N ASP A 94 -0.27 -9.46 -1.78
CA ASP A 94 -0.03 -10.68 -0.99
C ASP A 94 -0.93 -10.70 0.27
N THR A 95 -2.22 -10.90 0.04
CA THR A 95 -3.22 -10.91 1.10
C THR A 95 -3.14 -12.16 1.98
N GLN A 96 -2.66 -13.28 1.43
CA GLN A 96 -2.49 -14.52 2.19
C GLN A 96 -1.38 -14.37 3.23
N ALA A 97 -0.20 -13.84 2.86
CA ALA A 97 0.86 -13.59 3.83
C ALA A 97 0.42 -12.58 4.89
N TYR A 98 -0.31 -11.53 4.49
CA TYR A 98 -0.87 -10.54 5.41
C TYR A 98 -1.79 -11.19 6.47
N TRP A 99 -2.75 -12.03 6.06
CA TRP A 99 -3.65 -12.69 7.02
C TRP A 99 -2.95 -13.75 7.86
N THR A 100 -1.98 -14.47 7.27
CA THR A 100 -1.14 -15.44 7.98
C THR A 100 -0.35 -14.79 9.10
N ALA A 101 0.27 -13.64 8.84
CA ALA A 101 1.00 -12.86 9.84
C ALA A 101 0.07 -12.33 10.95
N ALA A 102 -1.20 -12.09 10.64
CA ALA A 102 -2.24 -11.74 11.61
C ALA A 102 -2.84 -12.95 12.35
N GLY A 103 -2.33 -14.17 12.12
CA GLY A 103 -2.80 -15.40 12.75
C GLY A 103 -4.18 -15.86 12.26
N ARG A 104 -4.55 -15.53 11.02
CA ARG A 104 -5.86 -15.83 10.44
C ARG A 104 -5.74 -16.68 9.19
N THR A 105 -6.61 -17.68 9.07
CA THR A 105 -6.85 -18.36 7.80
C THR A 105 -7.61 -17.44 6.85
N SER A 106 -7.13 -17.31 5.62
CA SER A 106 -7.80 -16.58 4.53
C SER A 106 -8.12 -17.50 3.37
N PHE A 107 -9.11 -17.12 2.57
CA PHE A 107 -9.58 -17.88 1.41
C PHE A 107 -8.74 -17.63 0.14
N HIS A 108 -8.38 -16.37 -0.10
CA HIS A 108 -7.70 -15.97 -1.32
C HIS A 108 -6.18 -16.11 -1.16
N GLU A 109 -5.52 -16.70 -2.16
CA GLU A 109 -4.04 -16.75 -2.25
C GLU A 109 -3.45 -15.34 -2.46
N ALA A 110 -4.15 -14.50 -3.23
CA ALA A 110 -3.81 -13.09 -3.44
C ALA A 110 -5.06 -12.31 -3.85
N ALA A 111 -5.01 -10.98 -3.73
CA ALA A 111 -5.95 -10.09 -4.42
C ALA A 111 -5.28 -9.53 -5.68
N GLU A 112 -5.93 -9.65 -6.83
CA GLU A 112 -5.40 -9.15 -8.10
C GLU A 112 -6.34 -8.11 -8.72
N VAL A 113 -5.77 -7.00 -9.17
CA VAL A 113 -6.49 -5.94 -9.88
C VAL A 113 -5.84 -5.77 -11.25
N THR A 114 -6.55 -6.16 -12.31
CA THR A 114 -6.09 -6.02 -13.70
C THR A 114 -6.87 -4.91 -14.39
N PHE A 115 -6.19 -3.94 -15.00
CA PHE A 115 -6.82 -2.76 -15.57
C PHE A 115 -6.04 -2.21 -16.77
N LYS A 116 -6.72 -1.45 -17.62
CA LYS A 116 -6.10 -0.66 -18.68
C LYS A 116 -5.77 0.73 -18.14
N ALA A 117 -4.55 1.19 -18.33
CA ALA A 117 -4.12 2.54 -17.99
C ALA A 117 -3.99 3.40 -19.26
N HIS A 118 -4.32 4.68 -19.13
CA HIS A 118 -4.15 5.74 -20.12
C HIS A 118 -4.76 5.48 -21.51
N GLU A 119 -5.86 4.73 -21.60
CA GLU A 119 -6.58 4.52 -22.87
C GLU A 119 -7.22 5.83 -23.37
N GLN A 120 -7.56 6.74 -22.45
CA GLN A 120 -8.21 8.03 -22.73
C GLN A 120 -7.31 9.25 -22.42
N GLY A 121 -6.00 9.05 -22.30
CA GLY A 121 -5.02 10.09 -21.99
C GLY A 121 -4.35 9.94 -20.62
N HIS A 122 -3.56 10.95 -20.23
CA HIS A 122 -2.82 10.93 -18.96
C HIS A 122 -3.78 11.07 -17.76
N GLN A 123 -3.71 10.10 -16.84
CA GLN A 123 -4.63 9.92 -15.72
C GLN A 123 -3.87 9.40 -14.51
N HIS A 124 -4.27 9.78 -13.30
CA HIS A 124 -3.72 9.22 -12.07
C HIS A 124 -4.72 8.23 -11.47
N TYR A 125 -4.20 7.12 -10.95
CA TYR A 125 -5.00 6.01 -10.45
C TYR A 125 -4.73 5.79 -8.97
N THR A 126 -5.79 5.65 -8.18
CA THR A 126 -5.72 5.11 -6.83
C THR A 126 -6.50 3.81 -6.77
N LEU A 127 -5.82 2.69 -6.54
CA LEU A 127 -6.46 1.40 -6.28
C LEU A 127 -6.76 1.30 -4.79
N ALA A 128 -8.04 1.22 -4.42
CA ALA A 128 -8.45 1.06 -3.03
C ALA A 128 -9.00 -0.35 -2.79
N LEU A 129 -8.45 -1.04 -1.79
CA LEU A 129 -8.82 -2.38 -1.38
C LEU A 129 -9.37 -2.38 0.06
N LEU A 130 -10.45 -3.13 0.29
CA LEU A 130 -10.99 -3.42 1.61
C LEU A 130 -10.95 -4.93 1.83
N LEU A 131 -10.14 -5.39 2.78
CA LEU A 131 -9.83 -6.79 3.00
C LEU A 131 -10.64 -7.38 4.16
N SER A 132 -11.13 -8.60 3.94
CA SER A 132 -11.56 -9.56 4.96
C SER A 132 -10.94 -10.93 4.66
N PRO A 133 -10.83 -11.87 5.61
CA PRO A 133 -10.16 -13.14 5.35
C PRO A 133 -10.80 -13.96 4.21
N PHE A 134 -12.12 -13.85 4.02
CA PHE A 134 -12.88 -14.59 2.99
C PHE A 134 -13.49 -13.70 1.90
N SER A 135 -13.14 -12.42 1.85
CA SER A 135 -13.67 -11.48 0.86
C SER A 135 -12.73 -10.29 0.71
N TYR A 136 -12.63 -9.73 -0.48
CA TYR A 136 -12.09 -8.39 -0.64
C TYR A 136 -12.95 -7.61 -1.62
N THR A 137 -12.98 -6.30 -1.46
CA THR A 137 -13.54 -5.37 -2.44
C THR A 137 -12.42 -4.50 -2.98
N THR A 138 -12.42 -4.27 -4.28
CA THR A 138 -11.51 -3.35 -4.94
C THR A 138 -12.30 -2.27 -5.67
N THR A 139 -11.80 -1.04 -5.63
CA THR A 139 -12.30 0.08 -6.42
C THR A 139 -11.12 0.89 -6.97
N ALA A 140 -11.40 1.72 -7.97
CA ALA A 140 -10.43 2.63 -8.56
C ALA A 140 -10.97 4.06 -8.52
N VAL A 141 -10.14 5.00 -8.07
CA VAL A 141 -10.35 6.43 -8.29
C VAL A 141 -9.43 6.85 -9.43
N VAL A 142 -9.99 7.50 -10.45
CA VAL A 142 -9.25 7.90 -11.65
C VAL A 142 -9.46 9.40 -11.86
N ASN A 143 -8.36 10.15 -11.81
CA ASN A 143 -8.36 11.60 -12.00
C ASN A 143 -7.62 11.96 -13.30
N GLY A 144 -8.11 12.93 -14.05
CA GLY A 144 -7.38 13.48 -15.20
C GLY A 144 -6.12 14.23 -14.74
N ALA A 145 -5.02 14.15 -15.49
CA ALA A 145 -3.76 14.82 -15.15
C ALA A 145 -3.84 16.37 -15.24
N HIS A 146 -4.92 16.93 -15.79
CA HIS A 146 -5.19 18.36 -15.84
C HIS A 146 -6.70 18.65 -15.88
N GLU A 147 -7.29 18.87 -14.70
CA GLU A 147 -8.41 19.79 -14.46
C GLU A 147 -8.16 20.51 -13.12
#